data_AF-A0A925FIT2-F1
#
_entry.id   AF-A0A925FIT2-F1
#
_cell.length_a   1.000
_cell.length_b   1.000
_cell.length_c   1.000
_cell.angle_alpha   90.00
_cell.angle_beta   90.00
_cell.angle_gamma   90.00
#
_symmetry.space_group_name_H-M   'P 1'
#
loop_
_entity.id
_entity.type
_entity.pdbx_description
1 polymer ?
#
loop_
_entity_poly.entity_id
_entity_poly.type
_entity_poly.pdbx_seq_one_letter_code
_entity_poly.pdbx_strand_id
1 'polypeptide(L)'
;MSSTADLERILADHAEHIEAVVHRYADDPMERDDLRQEIAIAVWRALPAFAGRASERTYILRIAHNRAATFCLRRARNRALFSSITGDVASDATVTGEHDRLDLSGLLHGALSKLPGSQRDVLA
;
A
#
# COMPACT_ATOMS: atom_id res chain seq x y z
N MET A 1 16.49 -2.01 18.20
CA MET A 1 15.07 -2.04 18.59
C MET A 1 14.49 -0.68 18.26
N SER A 2 13.75 -0.52 17.14
CA SER A 2 13.05 0.75 16.90
C SER A 2 12.03 0.97 18.01
N SER A 3 12.05 2.15 18.61
CA SER A 3 11.21 2.49 19.77
C SER A 3 9.76 2.69 19.32
N THR A 4 8.80 2.37 20.18
CA THR A 4 7.38 2.70 19.95
C THR A 4 7.18 4.20 19.73
N ALA A 5 8.01 5.04 20.38
CA ALA A 5 8.03 6.48 20.19
C ALA A 5 8.42 6.91 18.76
N ASP A 6 9.31 6.15 18.09
CA ASP A 6 9.68 6.43 16.69
C ASP A 6 8.50 6.18 15.76
N LEU A 7 7.75 5.10 16.02
CA LEU A 7 6.54 4.78 15.25
C LEU A 7 5.49 5.88 15.42
N GLU A 8 5.20 6.28 16.65
CA GLU A 8 4.22 7.33 16.95
C GLU A 8 4.55 8.65 16.26
N ARG A 9 5.82 9.08 16.32
CA ARG A 9 6.30 10.26 15.58
C ARG A 9 6.06 10.12 14.08
N ILE A 10 6.48 9.00 13.49
CA ILE A 10 6.39 8.78 12.05
C ILE A 10 4.94 8.74 11.57
N LEU A 11 4.05 8.10 12.34
CA LEU A 11 2.63 8.07 12.03
C LEU A 11 2.00 9.46 12.15
N ALA A 12 2.38 10.25 13.16
CA ALA A 12 1.90 11.62 13.32
C ALA A 12 2.39 12.53 12.18
N ASP A 13 3.68 12.52 11.87
CA ASP A 13 4.31 13.34 10.82
C ASP A 13 3.76 13.05 9.41
N HIS A 14 3.16 11.87 9.22
CA HIS A 14 2.65 11.41 7.93
C HIS A 14 1.15 11.09 7.94
N ALA A 15 0.43 11.44 9.00
CA ALA A 15 -0.96 11.07 9.22
C ALA A 15 -1.85 11.48 8.04
N GLU A 16 -1.78 12.74 7.60
CA GLU A 16 -2.59 13.26 6.48
C GLU A 16 -2.44 12.44 5.19
N HIS A 17 -1.20 12.05 4.88
CA HIS A 17 -0.91 11.30 3.67
C HIS A 17 -1.35 9.83 3.78
N ILE A 18 -1.20 9.25 4.97
CA ILE A 18 -1.69 7.90 5.27
C ILE A 18 -3.22 7.88 5.19
N GLU A 19 -3.90 8.88 5.76
CA GLU A 19 -5.35 9.02 5.67
C GLU A 19 -5.82 9.15 4.22
N ALA A 20 -5.12 9.92 3.39
CA ALA A 20 -5.45 10.03 1.96
C ALA A 20 -5.37 8.66 1.25
N VAL A 21 -4.36 7.84 1.59
CA VAL A 21 -4.27 6.46 1.08
C VAL A 21 -5.42 5.61 1.62
N VAL A 22 -5.72 5.66 2.91
CA VAL A 22 -6.82 4.89 3.51
C VAL A 22 -8.15 5.21 2.83
N HIS A 23 -8.48 6.48 2.68
CA HIS A 23 -9.72 6.94 2.03
C HIS A 23 -9.81 6.55 0.56
N ARG A 24 -8.68 6.35 -0.12
CA ARG A 24 -8.67 5.93 -1.52
C ARG A 24 -8.98 4.44 -1.72
N TYR A 25 -8.69 3.61 -0.72
CA TYR A 25 -8.79 2.14 -0.85
C TYR A 25 -9.88 1.51 0.03
N ALA A 26 -10.50 2.26 0.93
CA ALA A 26 -11.56 1.79 1.83
C ALA A 26 -12.71 2.80 1.91
N ASP A 27 -13.93 2.30 1.66
CA ASP A 27 -15.13 3.14 1.52
C ASP A 27 -15.81 3.38 2.87
N ASP A 28 -16.02 2.32 3.66
CA ASP A 28 -16.71 2.41 4.95
C ASP A 28 -15.75 2.60 6.14
N PRO A 29 -16.24 3.16 7.27
CA PRO A 29 -15.38 3.47 8.41
C PRO A 29 -14.66 2.27 9.01
N MET A 30 -15.27 1.08 9.01
CA MET A 30 -14.69 -0.11 9.61
C MET A 30 -13.53 -0.63 8.77
N GLU A 31 -13.69 -0.65 7.44
CA GLU A 31 -12.61 -0.99 6.52
C GLU A 31 -11.45 0.02 6.59
N ARG A 32 -11.75 1.30 6.80
CA ARG A 32 -10.71 2.33 6.96
C ARG A 32 -9.90 2.11 8.23
N ASP A 33 -10.56 1.77 9.33
CA ASP A 33 -9.90 1.47 10.60
C ASP A 33 -9.00 0.23 10.49
N ASP A 34 -9.50 -0.84 9.86
CA ASP A 34 -8.71 -2.04 9.59
C ASP A 34 -7.49 -1.74 8.71
N LEU A 35 -7.68 -1.01 7.62
CA LEU A 35 -6.58 -0.65 6.72
C LEU A 35 -5.53 0.22 7.43
N ARG A 36 -5.96 1.20 8.24
CA ARG A 36 -5.06 2.05 9.01
C ARG A 36 -4.20 1.22 9.97
N GLN A 37 -4.82 0.29 10.70
CA GLN A 37 -4.09 -0.61 11.60
C GLN A 37 -3.08 -1.48 10.85
N GLU A 38 -3.48 -2.05 9.72
CA GLU A 38 -2.59 -2.86 8.89
C GLU A 38 -1.39 -2.06 8.37
N ILE A 39 -1.60 -0.80 7.97
CA ILE A 39 -0.53 0.11 7.56
C ILE A 39 0.42 0.37 8.74
N ALA A 40 -0.10 0.70 9.92
CA ALA A 40 0.71 0.96 11.10
C ALA A 40 1.60 -0.24 11.48
N ILE A 41 1.03 -1.45 11.46
CA ILE A 41 1.77 -2.70 11.73
C ILE A 41 2.84 -2.93 10.65
N ALA A 42 2.52 -2.70 9.37
CA ALA A 42 3.46 -2.87 8.28
C ALA A 42 4.62 -1.88 8.37
N VAL A 43 4.34 -0.62 8.70
CA VAL A 43 5.36 0.40 8.96
C VAL A 43 6.25 -0.02 10.11
N TRP A 44 5.68 -0.37 11.26
CA TRP A 44 6.44 -0.78 12.45
C TRP A 44 7.42 -1.92 12.15
N ARG A 45 6.98 -2.94 11.40
CA ARG A 45 7.83 -4.07 11.00
C ARG A 45 8.93 -3.67 10.01
N ALA A 46 8.70 -2.66 9.20
CA ALA A 46 9.62 -2.21 8.17
C ALA A 46 10.67 -1.21 8.69
N LEU A 47 10.36 -0.45 9.74
CA LEU A 47 11.24 0.58 10.31
C LEU A 47 12.67 0.10 10.61
N PRO A 48 12.92 -1.07 11.23
CA PRO A 48 14.28 -1.54 11.48
C PRO A 48 15.10 -1.78 10.21
N ALA A 49 14.44 -1.99 9.06
CA ALA A 49 15.07 -2.21 7.77
C ALA A 49 15.20 -0.93 6.93
N PHE A 50 14.85 0.24 7.49
CA PHE A 50 14.98 1.50 6.78
C PHE A 50 16.46 1.89 6.66
N ALA A 51 16.99 1.75 5.45
CA ALA A 51 18.41 1.98 5.14
C ALA A 51 18.71 3.41 4.62
N GLY A 52 17.79 4.37 4.74
CA GLY A 52 18.01 5.76 4.31
C GLY A 52 18.21 5.98 2.79
N ARG A 53 17.94 4.97 1.95
CA ARG A 53 18.09 5.05 0.48
C ARG A 53 17.04 5.93 -0.22
N ALA A 54 16.02 6.37 0.52
CA ALA A 54 14.98 7.30 0.09
C ALA A 54 14.53 8.12 1.31
N SER A 55 13.74 9.18 1.08
CA SER A 55 13.14 9.94 2.19
C SER A 55 12.24 9.05 3.05
N GLU A 56 12.12 9.38 4.35
CA GLU A 56 11.22 8.70 5.29
C GLU A 56 9.79 8.68 4.74
N ARG A 57 9.29 9.85 4.29
CA ARG A 57 7.98 9.98 3.62
C ARG A 57 7.80 9.00 2.46
N THR A 58 8.76 8.93 1.54
CA THR A 58 8.70 8.01 0.38
C THR A 58 8.65 6.55 0.83
N TYR A 59 9.43 6.19 1.84
CA TYR A 59 9.48 4.83 2.36
C TYR A 59 8.14 4.42 2.98
N ILE A 60 7.56 5.29 3.81
CA ILE A 60 6.28 5.07 4.49
C ILE A 60 5.12 5.00 3.49
N LEU A 61 5.02 5.93 2.55
CA LEU A 61 3.94 5.92 1.56
C LEU A 61 4.00 4.70 0.64
N ARG A 62 5.20 4.23 0.29
CA ARG A 62 5.34 2.97 -0.45
C ARG A 62 4.76 1.78 0.32
N ILE A 63 5.01 1.71 1.63
CA ILE A 63 4.45 0.66 2.49
C ILE A 63 2.93 0.79 2.55
N ALA A 64 2.41 2.01 2.77
CA ALA A 64 0.99 2.29 2.85
C ALA A 64 0.25 1.87 1.57
N HIS A 65 0.72 2.29 0.40
CA HIS A 65 0.12 1.91 -0.89
C HIS A 65 0.18 0.40 -1.14
N ASN A 66 1.30 -0.25 -0.84
CA ASN A 66 1.43 -1.70 -1.02
C ASN A 66 0.43 -2.45 -0.13
N ARG A 67 0.26 -2.00 1.12
CA ARG A 67 -0.70 -2.59 2.04
C ARG A 67 -2.14 -2.33 1.59
N ALA A 68 -2.47 -1.11 1.21
CA ALA A 68 -3.80 -0.72 0.73
C ALA A 68 -4.22 -1.47 -0.53
N ALA A 69 -3.31 -1.66 -1.48
CA ALA A 69 -3.59 -2.46 -2.67
C ALA A 69 -3.81 -3.94 -2.33
N THR A 70 -3.01 -4.50 -1.42
CA THR A 70 -3.20 -5.89 -0.95
C THR A 70 -4.53 -6.06 -0.23
N PHE A 71 -4.91 -5.07 0.58
CA PHE A 71 -6.19 -5.01 1.28
C PHE A 71 -7.37 -5.01 0.28
N CYS A 72 -7.32 -4.14 -0.73
CA CYS A 72 -8.35 -4.04 -1.78
C CYS A 72 -8.49 -5.35 -2.57
N LEU A 73 -7.38 -5.98 -2.97
CA LEU A 73 -7.41 -7.28 -3.67
C LEU A 73 -8.02 -8.38 -2.80
N ARG A 74 -7.66 -8.43 -1.51
CA ARG A 74 -8.22 -9.39 -0.56
C ARG A 74 -9.73 -9.16 -0.36
N ARG A 75 -10.16 -7.89 -0.28
CA ARG A 75 -11.57 -7.51 -0.19
C ARG A 75 -12.37 -7.95 -1.42
N ALA A 76 -11.88 -7.63 -2.62
CA ALA A 76 -12.53 -8.01 -3.86
C ALA A 76 -12.72 -9.54 -3.94
N ARG A 77 -11.69 -10.30 -3.58
CA ARG A 77 -11.77 -11.76 -3.53
C ARG A 77 -12.78 -12.25 -2.49
N ASN A 78 -12.78 -11.71 -1.28
CA ASN A 78 -13.72 -12.11 -0.23
C ASN A 78 -15.17 -11.79 -0.61
N ARG A 79 -15.41 -10.64 -1.25
CA ARG A 79 -16.72 -10.25 -1.75
C ARG A 79 -17.21 -11.19 -2.86
N ALA A 80 -16.34 -11.55 -3.80
CA ALA A 80 -16.66 -12.53 -4.84
C ALA A 80 -17.00 -13.91 -4.26
N LEU A 81 -16.22 -14.38 -3.27
CA LEU A 81 -16.51 -15.62 -2.55
C LEU A 81 -17.86 -15.55 -1.81
N PHE A 82 -18.13 -14.46 -1.09
CA PHE A 82 -19.38 -14.29 -0.35
C PHE A 82 -20.59 -14.21 -1.29
N SER A 83 -20.49 -13.49 -2.41
CA SER A 83 -21.52 -13.45 -3.45
C SER A 83 -21.78 -14.85 -4.03
N SER A 84 -20.73 -15.63 -4.31
CA SER A 84 -20.88 -17.01 -4.80
C SER A 84 -21.59 -17.95 -3.82
N ILE A 85 -21.45 -17.71 -2.51
CA ILE A 85 -22.09 -18.50 -1.45
C ILE A 85 -23.55 -18.05 -1.24
N THR A 86 -23.81 -16.76 -1.29
CA THR A 86 -25.11 -16.16 -0.96
C THR A 86 -26.05 -16.02 -2.16
N GLY A 87 -25.53 -16.15 -3.39
CA GLY A 87 -26.30 -15.96 -4.63
C GLY A 87 -26.69 -14.51 -4.90
N ASP A 88 -26.21 -13.55 -4.12
CA ASP A 88 -26.62 -12.14 -4.19
C ASP A 88 -25.59 -11.28 -4.95
N VAL A 89 -26.10 -10.46 -5.87
CA VAL A 89 -25.32 -9.53 -6.71
C VAL A 89 -25.22 -8.18 -6.01
N ALA A 90 -24.40 -8.10 -4.97
CA ALA A 90 -24.14 -6.83 -4.29
C ALA A 90 -23.36 -5.87 -5.21
N SER A 91 -23.97 -4.70 -5.46
CA SER A 91 -23.56 -3.64 -6.39
C SER A 91 -22.08 -3.27 -6.33
N ASP A 92 -21.54 -3.05 -7.52
CA ASP A 92 -20.16 -2.74 -7.87
C ASP A 92 -19.67 -1.47 -7.14
N ALA A 93 -18.61 -1.61 -6.34
CA ALA A 93 -17.88 -0.50 -5.77
C ALA A 93 -16.70 -0.21 -6.71
N THR A 94 -16.81 0.87 -7.47
CA THR A 94 -15.82 1.35 -8.44
C THR A 94 -14.43 1.46 -7.81
N VAL A 95 -13.56 0.51 -8.16
CA VAL A 95 -12.15 0.50 -7.75
C VAL A 95 -11.40 1.64 -8.45
N THR A 96 -11.27 2.78 -7.76
CA THR A 96 -10.49 3.94 -8.25
C THR A 96 -8.98 3.81 -7.93
N GLY A 97 -8.55 2.63 -7.47
CA GLY A 97 -7.18 2.32 -7.08
C GLY A 97 -6.27 1.71 -8.16
N GLU A 98 -6.82 1.38 -9.34
CA GLU A 98 -6.09 0.70 -10.44
C GLU A 98 -5.04 1.62 -11.10
N HIS A 99 -5.37 2.91 -11.27
CA HIS A 99 -4.57 3.82 -12.10
C HIS A 99 -3.17 4.15 -11.52
N ASP A 100 -3.05 4.44 -10.22
CA ASP A 100 -1.75 4.87 -9.66
C ASP A 100 -0.72 3.73 -9.57
N ARG A 101 -1.18 2.47 -9.41
CA ARG A 101 -0.30 1.28 -9.35
C ARG A 101 0.28 0.94 -10.73
N LEU A 102 -0.52 1.11 -11.77
CA LEU A 102 -0.10 0.95 -13.15
C LEU A 102 0.89 2.06 -13.54
N ASP A 103 0.62 3.31 -13.13
CA ASP A 103 1.49 4.45 -13.43
C ASP A 103 2.86 4.34 -12.76
N LEU A 104 2.93 4.01 -11.46
CA LEU A 104 4.21 3.85 -10.77
C LEU A 104 5.00 2.63 -11.28
N SER A 105 4.33 1.51 -11.55
CA SER A 105 4.98 0.32 -12.13
C SER A 105 5.49 0.59 -13.54
N GLY A 106 4.72 1.29 -14.36
CA GLY A 106 5.09 1.71 -15.71
C GLY A 106 6.27 2.69 -15.71
N LEU A 107 6.29 3.64 -14.78
CA LEU A 107 7.40 4.57 -14.59
C LEU A 107 8.68 3.82 -14.16
N LEU A 108 8.57 2.84 -13.25
CA LEU A 108 9.68 1.99 -12.82
C LEU A 108 10.22 1.13 -13.96
N HIS A 109 9.35 0.46 -14.73
CA HIS A 109 9.76 -0.30 -15.92
C HIS A 109 10.40 0.59 -16.98
N GLY A 110 9.86 1.79 -17.21
CA GLY A 110 10.40 2.78 -18.13
C GLY A 110 11.74 3.38 -17.69
N ALA A 111 12.01 3.47 -16.38
CA ALA A 111 13.29 3.87 -15.84
C ALA A 111 14.32 2.73 -15.91
N LEU A 112 13.90 1.49 -15.65
CA LEU A 112 14.75 0.29 -15.73
C LEU A 112 15.15 -0.05 -17.18
N SER A 113 14.31 0.26 -18.16
CA SER A 113 14.63 0.07 -19.58
C SER A 113 15.70 1.04 -20.11
N LYS A 114 15.90 2.19 -19.45
CA LYS A 114 16.90 3.21 -19.82
C LYS A 114 18.30 2.98 -19.24
N LEU A 115 18.50 1.97 -18.39
CA LEU A 115 19.82 1.62 -17.88
C LEU A 115 20.60 0.78 -18.92
N PRO A 116 21.87 1.14 -19.22
CA PRO A 116 22.74 0.33 -20.09
C PRO A 116 22.92 -1.09 -19.57
N GLY A 117 23.02 -2.06 -20.48
CA GLY A 117 22.86 -3.50 -20.22
C GLY A 117 23.86 -4.16 -19.25
N SER A 118 24.82 -3.45 -18.67
CA SER A 118 25.82 -4.01 -17.75
C SER A 118 25.37 -4.12 -16.28
N GLN A 119 24.12 -3.77 -15.95
CA GLN A 119 23.58 -3.86 -14.57
C GLN A 119 22.33 -4.76 -14.41
N ARG A 120 21.85 -5.43 -15.47
CA ARG A 120 20.63 -6.25 -15.41
C ARG A 120 20.81 -7.68 -14.88
N ASP A 121 22.02 -8.24 -14.93
CA ASP A 121 22.24 -9.67 -14.65
C ASP A 121 22.39 -10.05 -13.16
N VAL A 122 22.35 -9.09 -12.22
CA VAL A 122 22.58 -9.39 -10.80
C VAL A 122 21.28 -9.67 -10.01
N LEU A 123 20.11 -9.58 -10.64
CA LEU A 123 18.80 -9.70 -9.95
C LEU A 123 17.80 -10.62 -10.68
N ALA A 124 18.29 -11.67 -11.35
CA ALA A 124 17.44 -12.79 -11.82
C ALA A 124 17.31 -13.87 -10.74
#